data_AF-A0A1C5A8X5-F1
#
_entry.id   AF-A0A1C5A8X5-F1
#
_cell.length_a   1.000
_cell.length_b   1.000
_cell.length_c   1.000
_cell.angle_alpha   90.00
_cell.angle_beta   90.00
_cell.angle_gamma   90.00
#
_symmetry.space_group_name_H-M   'P 1'
#
loop_
_entity.id
_entity.type
_entity.pdbx_description
1 polymer ?
#
loop_
_entity_poly.entity_id
_entity_poly.type
_entity_poly.pdbx_seq_one_letter_code
_entity_poly.pdbx_strand_id
1 'polypeptide(L)'
;MVVLASAGGNTVPAIARLVQADEGTIRQVIHRFNEMGMASLDPQWAGGRPRQISPDEEQFIVETANTRPEKLGRPFTRWSIRKLAEHLSSHAARRVRVGRERLRQILHRHRISFQRTKTWKESTDPQRDVKLARIEYVSSHFPQRVFAFDEFGPLVIRPQAGTGWAPEGHPRRLPANYPQAARRPAVPRLLQRRRRSTLGRRAAS
;
A
#
# COMPACT_ATOMS: atom_id res chain seq x y z
N MET A 1 25.37 33.58 -19.34
CA MET A 1 26.48 34.57 -19.33
C MET A 1 27.48 34.35 -20.47
N VAL A 2 27.89 33.11 -20.76
CA VAL A 2 28.88 32.77 -21.81
C VAL A 2 28.55 33.33 -23.20
N VAL A 3 27.34 33.09 -23.71
CA VAL A 3 26.93 33.53 -25.05
C VAL A 3 26.93 35.06 -25.19
N LEU A 4 26.44 35.78 -24.18
CA LEU A 4 26.45 37.25 -24.15
C LEU A 4 27.87 37.82 -24.13
N ALA A 5 28.77 37.22 -23.34
CA ALA A 5 30.17 37.66 -23.27
C ALA A 5 30.89 37.44 -24.61
N SER A 6 30.60 36.33 -25.29
CA SER A 6 31.11 36.05 -26.64
C SER A 6 30.57 37.05 -27.68
N ALA A 7 29.27 37.38 -27.62
CA ALA A 7 28.66 38.38 -28.52
C ALA A 7 29.22 39.79 -28.31
N GLY A 8 29.65 40.12 -27.08
CA GLY A 8 30.37 41.35 -26.76
C GLY A 8 31.85 41.37 -27.15
N GLY A 9 32.35 40.37 -27.89
CA GLY A 9 33.73 40.34 -28.39
C GLY A 9 34.79 39.86 -27.40
N ASN A 10 34.40 39.31 -26.24
CA ASN A 10 35.36 38.79 -25.27
C ASN A 10 36.02 37.51 -25.78
N THR A 11 37.31 37.36 -25.52
CA THR A 11 38.05 36.16 -25.91
C THR A 11 37.67 34.96 -25.02
N VAL A 12 37.73 33.75 -25.58
CA VAL A 12 37.44 32.50 -24.85
C VAL A 12 38.20 32.37 -23.52
N PRO A 13 39.52 32.70 -23.44
CA PRO A 13 40.24 32.67 -22.16
C PRO A 13 39.71 33.68 -21.13
N ALA A 14 39.26 34.86 -21.56
CA ALA A 14 38.69 35.86 -20.66
C ALA A 14 37.34 35.40 -20.09
N ILE A 15 36.50 34.81 -20.94
CA ILE A 15 35.21 34.24 -20.54
C ILE A 15 35.44 33.07 -19.57
N ALA A 16 36.36 32.15 -19.88
CA ALA A 16 36.70 31.00 -19.06
C ALA A 16 37.09 31.40 -17.63
N ARG A 17 37.95 32.43 -17.48
CA ARG A 17 38.30 32.99 -16.16
C ARG A 17 37.11 33.59 -15.43
N LEU A 18 36.23 34.29 -16.16
CA LEU A 18 35.08 34.99 -15.59
C LEU A 18 34.01 34.03 -15.08
N VAL A 19 33.73 32.94 -15.79
CA VAL A 19 32.76 31.91 -15.37
C VAL A 19 33.39 30.71 -14.65
N GLN A 20 34.70 30.76 -14.36
CA GLN A 20 35.45 29.68 -13.70
C GLN A 20 35.22 28.30 -14.34
N ALA A 21 35.28 28.26 -15.67
CA ALA A 21 35.09 27.05 -16.46
C ALA A 21 36.28 26.82 -17.40
N ASP A 22 36.44 25.59 -17.88
CA ASP A 22 37.47 25.24 -18.85
C ASP A 22 37.20 25.88 -20.23
N GLU A 23 38.25 26.32 -20.93
CA GLU A 23 38.15 26.96 -22.25
C GLU A 23 37.52 26.04 -23.31
N GLY A 24 37.75 24.73 -23.22
CA GLY A 24 37.12 23.73 -24.08
C GLY A 24 35.60 23.69 -23.88
N THR A 25 35.14 23.79 -22.63
CA THR A 25 33.70 23.89 -22.31
C THR A 25 33.09 25.16 -22.89
N ILE A 26 33.78 26.30 -22.79
CA ILE A 26 33.32 27.57 -23.38
C ILE A 26 33.22 27.48 -24.90
N ARG A 27 34.23 26.91 -25.56
CA ARG A 27 34.24 26.72 -27.01
C ARG A 27 33.10 25.80 -27.46
N GLN A 28 32.83 24.71 -26.74
CA GLN A 28 31.69 23.83 -27.01
C GLN A 28 30.35 24.57 -26.85
N VAL A 29 30.16 25.36 -25.79
CA VAL A 29 28.91 26.11 -25.57
C VAL A 29 28.68 27.13 -26.69
N ILE A 30 29.71 27.88 -27.09
CA ILE A 30 29.62 28.85 -28.19
C ILE A 30 29.34 28.13 -29.52
N HIS A 31 30.04 27.04 -29.80
CA HIS A 31 29.84 26.29 -31.05
C HIS A 31 28.42 25.71 -31.12
N ARG A 32 27.95 25.10 -30.04
CA ARG A 32 26.60 24.55 -29.89
C ARG A 32 25.54 25.64 -30.04
N PHE A 33 25.79 26.85 -29.53
CA PHE A 33 24.90 28.00 -29.71
C PHE A 33 24.90 28.51 -31.15
N ASN A 34 26.04 28.56 -31.82
CA ASN A 34 26.12 28.98 -33.23
C ASN A 34 25.42 27.99 -34.18
N GLU A 35 25.38 26.70 -33.82
CA GLU A 35 24.71 25.66 -34.62
C GLU A 35 23.20 25.60 -34.37
N MET A 36 22.76 25.66 -33.11
CA MET A 36 21.35 25.41 -32.73
C MET A 36 20.61 26.66 -32.21
N GLY A 37 21.28 27.79 -32.09
CA GLY A 37 20.72 29.02 -31.53
C GLY A 37 20.23 28.83 -30.08
N MET A 38 19.10 29.44 -29.75
CA MET A 38 18.54 29.39 -28.39
C MET A 38 18.19 27.98 -27.90
N ALA A 39 17.89 27.03 -28.80
CA ALA A 39 17.62 25.63 -28.44
C ALA A 39 18.84 24.92 -27.80
N SER A 40 20.05 25.45 -27.99
CA SER A 40 21.25 24.96 -27.30
C SER A 40 21.23 25.20 -25.79
N LEU A 41 20.48 26.19 -25.32
CA LEU A 41 20.38 26.57 -23.92
C LEU A 41 19.36 25.73 -23.15
N ASP A 42 18.52 24.98 -23.86
CA ASP A 42 17.57 24.08 -23.22
C ASP A 42 18.32 22.94 -22.52
N PRO A 43 18.05 22.71 -21.22
CA PRO A 43 18.67 21.61 -20.50
C PRO A 43 18.28 20.29 -21.17
N GLN A 44 19.29 19.61 -21.72
CA GLN A 44 19.14 18.24 -22.17
C GLN A 44 19.12 17.34 -20.94
N TRP A 45 17.94 17.22 -20.34
CA TRP A 45 17.70 16.23 -19.31
C TRP A 45 17.92 14.86 -19.94
N ALA A 46 19.10 14.26 -19.71
CA ALA A 46 19.30 12.85 -19.97
C ALA A 46 18.24 12.12 -19.14
N GLY A 47 17.24 11.56 -19.82
CA GLY A 47 16.13 10.88 -19.17
C GLY A 47 16.69 9.93 -18.11
N GLY A 48 16.22 10.10 -16.87
CA GLY A 48 16.71 9.30 -15.76
C GLY A 48 16.56 7.80 -16.01
N ARG A 49 17.17 6.98 -15.16
CA ARG A 49 17.13 5.51 -15.28
C ARG A 49 15.71 5.03 -15.62
N PRO A 50 15.54 4.23 -16.70
CA PRO A 50 14.22 3.82 -17.15
C PRO A 50 13.44 3.11 -16.04
N ARG A 51 12.13 3.34 -16.02
CA ARG A 51 11.22 2.76 -15.04
C ARG A 51 11.20 1.24 -15.22
N GLN A 52 11.57 0.50 -14.18
CA GLN A 52 11.60 -0.97 -14.21
C GLN A 52 10.24 -1.62 -13.93
N ILE A 53 9.25 -0.85 -13.47
CA ILE A 53 7.92 -1.35 -13.13
C ILE A 53 6.94 -0.76 -14.15
N SER A 54 6.27 -1.64 -14.88
CA SER A 54 5.23 -1.28 -15.84
C SER A 54 3.98 -0.77 -15.11
N PRO A 55 3.18 0.14 -15.70
CA PRO A 55 1.89 0.55 -15.15
C PRO A 55 0.98 -0.63 -14.75
N ASP A 56 0.96 -1.70 -15.55
CA ASP A 56 0.20 -2.91 -15.25
C ASP A 56 0.71 -3.65 -14.01
N GLU A 57 2.02 -3.60 -13.76
CA GLU A 57 2.62 -4.16 -12.56
C GLU A 57 2.30 -3.30 -11.34
N GLU A 58 2.26 -1.97 -11.48
CA GLU A 58 1.80 -1.07 -10.42
C GLU A 58 0.34 -1.38 -10.04
N GLN A 59 -0.53 -1.56 -11.03
CA GLN A 59 -1.93 -1.93 -10.80
C GLN A 59 -2.07 -3.30 -10.11
N PHE A 60 -1.31 -4.30 -10.56
CA PHE A 60 -1.28 -5.62 -9.92
C PHE A 60 -0.82 -5.55 -8.45
N ILE A 61 0.18 -4.71 -8.14
CA ILE A 61 0.66 -4.47 -6.77
C ILE A 61 -0.46 -3.91 -5.90
N VAL A 62 -1.18 -2.90 -6.41
CA VAL A 62 -2.28 -2.20 -5.74
C VAL A 62 -3.44 -3.16 -5.44
N GLU A 63 -3.83 -3.96 -6.43
CA GLU A 63 -4.90 -4.97 -6.28
C GLU A 63 -4.53 -6.08 -5.28
N THR A 64 -3.28 -6.56 -5.34
CA THR A 64 -2.76 -7.56 -4.41
C THR A 64 -2.75 -7.01 -2.98
N ALA A 65 -2.31 -5.76 -2.79
CA ALA A 65 -2.27 -5.11 -1.49
C ALA A 65 -3.66 -4.91 -0.86
N ASN A 66 -4.67 -4.58 -1.68
CA ASN A 66 -6.06 -4.43 -1.24
C ASN A 66 -6.73 -5.78 -0.92
N THR A 67 -6.25 -6.87 -1.51
CA THR A 67 -6.79 -8.22 -1.28
C THR A 67 -6.26 -8.79 0.04
N ARG A 68 -7.13 -9.45 0.83
CA ARG A 68 -6.67 -10.10 2.07
C ARG A 68 -5.80 -11.32 1.73
N PRO A 69 -4.68 -11.55 2.44
CA PRO A 69 -3.85 -12.72 2.17
C PRO A 69 -4.60 -14.04 2.39
N GLU A 70 -5.58 -14.08 3.30
CA GLU A 70 -6.49 -15.22 3.49
C GLU A 70 -7.25 -15.59 2.20
N LYS A 71 -7.71 -14.59 1.44
CA LYS A 71 -8.38 -14.82 0.14
C LYS A 71 -7.43 -15.41 -0.90
N LEU A 72 -6.13 -15.21 -0.71
CA LEU A 72 -5.06 -15.71 -1.56
C LEU A 72 -4.41 -16.99 -0.99
N GLY A 73 -5.08 -17.65 -0.03
CA GLY A 73 -4.62 -18.91 0.56
C GLY A 73 -3.37 -18.80 1.43
N ARG A 74 -3.02 -17.60 1.90
CA ARG A 74 -1.83 -17.40 2.73
C ARG A 74 -2.14 -17.52 4.22
N PRO A 75 -1.24 -18.13 5.03
CA PRO A 75 -1.47 -18.39 6.46
C PRO A 75 -1.23 -17.15 7.33
N PHE A 76 -1.73 -15.99 6.91
CA PHE A 76 -1.65 -14.75 7.68
C PHE A 76 -2.79 -13.80 7.31
N THR A 77 -3.17 -12.96 8.28
CA THR A 77 -4.38 -12.12 8.19
C THR A 77 -4.13 -10.78 7.48
N ARG A 78 -2.87 -10.32 7.42
CA ARG A 78 -2.49 -9.00 6.90
C ARG A 78 -1.18 -8.99 6.12
N TRP A 79 -1.08 -8.10 5.14
CA TRP A 79 0.17 -7.83 4.43
C TRP A 79 1.10 -6.95 5.27
N SER A 80 2.33 -7.42 5.49
CA SER A 80 3.45 -6.53 5.73
C SER A 80 4.10 -6.19 4.39
N ILE A 81 4.79 -5.04 4.28
CA ILE A 81 5.55 -4.68 3.07
C ILE A 81 6.49 -5.81 2.64
N ARG A 82 7.14 -6.48 3.61
CA ARG A 82 8.01 -7.63 3.34
C ARG A 82 7.25 -8.81 2.73
N LYS A 83 6.13 -9.22 3.35
CA LYS A 83 5.32 -10.35 2.87
C LYS A 83 4.69 -10.07 1.50
N LEU A 84 4.30 -8.81 1.26
CA LEU A 84 3.77 -8.39 -0.03
C LEU A 84 4.86 -8.46 -1.11
N ALA A 85 6.05 -7.92 -0.87
CA ALA A 85 7.17 -8.03 -1.80
C ALA A 85 7.56 -9.49 -2.10
N GLU A 86 7.61 -10.33 -1.07
CA GLU A 86 7.89 -11.76 -1.22
C GLU A 86 6.80 -12.47 -2.05
N HIS A 87 5.52 -12.18 -1.78
CA HIS A 87 4.41 -12.71 -2.55
C HIS A 87 4.46 -12.30 -4.02
N LEU A 88 4.76 -11.03 -4.30
CA LEU A 88 4.88 -10.51 -5.67
C LEU A 88 6.08 -11.11 -6.42
N SER A 89 7.18 -11.38 -5.72
CA SER A 89 8.37 -12.01 -6.31
C SER A 89 8.19 -13.51 -6.59
N SER A 90 7.38 -14.20 -5.78
CA SER A 90 7.14 -15.65 -5.87
C SER A 90 5.91 -16.02 -6.71
N HIS A 91 5.20 -15.04 -7.24
CA HIS A 91 4.02 -15.26 -8.06
C HIS A 91 4.40 -15.92 -9.40
N ALA A 92 3.75 -17.05 -9.73
CA ALA A 92 4.14 -17.88 -10.88
C ALA A 92 3.83 -17.22 -12.23
N ALA A 93 2.74 -16.45 -12.32
CA ALA A 93 2.29 -15.82 -13.56
C ALA A 93 2.98 -14.49 -13.88
N ARG A 94 3.35 -13.70 -12.86
CA ARG A 94 3.96 -12.37 -13.04
C ARG A 94 4.91 -12.06 -11.89
N ARG A 95 6.22 -12.24 -12.11
CA ARG A 95 7.25 -11.99 -11.09
C ARG A 95 7.63 -10.52 -11.09
N VAL A 96 7.18 -9.79 -10.07
CA VAL A 96 7.43 -8.36 -9.94
C VAL A 96 8.52 -8.12 -8.89
N ARG A 97 9.73 -7.74 -9.32
CA ARG A 97 10.85 -7.46 -8.43
C ARG A 97 10.81 -6.00 -7.97
N VAL A 98 10.33 -5.78 -6.75
CA VAL A 98 10.18 -4.43 -6.20
C VAL A 98 10.83 -4.32 -4.83
N GLY A 99 11.68 -3.31 -4.66
CA GLY A 99 12.27 -2.97 -3.38
C GLY A 99 11.21 -2.50 -2.38
N ARG A 100 11.42 -2.73 -1.09
CA ARG A 100 10.47 -2.37 -0.02
C ARG A 100 10.05 -0.90 -0.05
N GLU A 101 11.00 -0.01 -0.32
CA GLU A 101 10.73 1.43 -0.36
C GLU A 101 9.97 1.84 -1.62
N ARG A 102 10.34 1.29 -2.78
CA ARG A 102 9.58 1.50 -4.02
C ARG A 102 8.14 1.02 -3.87
N LEU A 103 7.93 -0.12 -3.20
CA LEU A 103 6.60 -0.65 -2.89
C LEU A 103 5.81 0.31 -2.00
N ARG A 104 6.42 0.89 -0.95
CA ARG A 104 5.76 1.92 -0.13
C ARG A 104 5.37 3.16 -0.94
N GLN A 105 6.26 3.64 -1.79
CA GLN A 105 6.00 4.81 -2.63
C GLN A 105 4.85 4.56 -3.62
N ILE A 106 4.77 3.35 -4.20
CA ILE A 106 3.66 2.95 -5.07
C ILE A 106 2.36 2.97 -4.27
N LEU A 107 2.31 2.28 -3.12
CA LEU A 107 1.10 2.26 -2.28
C LEU A 107 0.67 3.68 -1.87
N HIS A 108 1.61 4.52 -1.46
CA HIS A 108 1.31 5.91 -1.07
C HIS A 108 0.80 6.74 -2.25
N ARG A 109 1.42 6.62 -3.43
CA ARG A 109 0.97 7.31 -4.67
C ARG A 109 -0.45 6.92 -5.06
N HIS A 110 -0.82 5.65 -4.87
CA HIS A 110 -2.17 5.16 -5.10
C HIS A 110 -3.14 5.39 -3.92
N ARG A 111 -2.73 6.20 -2.93
CA ARG A 111 -3.51 6.48 -1.70
C ARG A 111 -3.96 5.20 -0.99
N ILE A 112 -3.12 4.16 -0.98
CA ILE A 112 -3.33 2.97 -0.16
C ILE A 112 -2.55 3.14 1.13
N SER A 113 -3.27 3.25 2.23
CA SER A 113 -2.69 3.40 3.56
C SER A 113 -3.01 2.20 4.45
N PHE A 114 -2.16 1.99 5.46
CA PHE A 114 -2.37 0.93 6.45
C PHE A 114 -3.34 1.41 7.51
N GLN A 115 -4.56 0.85 7.52
CA GLN A 115 -5.66 1.32 8.34
C GLN A 115 -6.23 0.22 9.23
N ARG A 116 -6.81 0.62 10.38
CA ARG A 116 -7.55 -0.28 11.26
C ARG A 116 -8.91 -0.59 10.65
N THR A 117 -9.25 -1.88 10.59
CA THR A 117 -10.60 -2.33 10.21
C THR A 117 -11.59 -1.76 11.20
N LYS A 118 -12.65 -1.11 10.72
CA LYS A 118 -13.71 -0.57 11.57
C LYS A 118 -14.85 -1.57 11.69
N THR A 119 -15.47 -1.65 12.85
CA THR A 119 -16.74 -2.35 13.01
C THR A 119 -17.88 -1.36 12.75
N TRP A 120 -18.95 -1.80 12.10
CA TRP A 120 -20.12 -0.99 11.81
C TRP A 120 -21.37 -1.71 12.32
N LYS A 121 -22.28 -0.97 12.97
CA LYS A 121 -23.62 -1.44 13.30
C LYS A 121 -24.58 -0.85 12.29
N GLU A 122 -25.28 -1.71 11.57
CA GLU A 122 -26.37 -1.33 10.68
C GLU A 122 -27.68 -1.86 11.27
N SER A 123 -28.74 -1.05 11.21
CA SER A 123 -30.08 -1.44 11.64
C SER A 123 -30.95 -1.52 10.41
N THR A 124 -31.60 -2.66 10.20
CA THR A 124 -32.53 -2.91 9.08
C THR A 124 -33.94 -2.39 9.37
N ASP A 125 -34.13 -1.64 10.47
CA ASP A 125 -35.43 -1.10 10.87
C ASP A 125 -35.90 0.03 9.92
N PRO A 126 -37.03 -0.13 9.22
CA PRO A 126 -37.56 0.91 8.31
C PRO A 126 -37.88 2.23 9.02
N GLN A 127 -38.14 2.21 10.33
CA GLN A 127 -38.44 3.41 11.13
C GLN A 127 -37.22 3.93 11.91
N ARG A 128 -36.00 3.47 11.57
CA ARG A 128 -34.76 3.83 12.27
C ARG A 128 -34.61 5.34 12.48
N ASP A 129 -34.79 6.13 11.42
CA ASP A 129 -34.52 7.56 11.48
C ASP A 129 -35.55 8.31 12.35
N VAL A 130 -36.83 7.90 12.26
CA VAL A 130 -37.90 8.43 13.13
C VAL A 130 -37.63 8.11 14.61
N LYS A 131 -37.18 6.89 14.90
CA LYS A 131 -36.82 6.47 16.26
C LYS A 131 -35.61 7.23 16.80
N LEU A 132 -34.56 7.40 15.98
CA LEU A 132 -33.38 8.16 16.36
C LEU A 132 -33.71 9.63 16.63
N ALA A 133 -34.50 10.28 15.76
CA ALA A 133 -34.94 11.65 15.96
C ALA A 133 -35.75 11.81 17.25
N ARG A 134 -36.63 10.84 17.56
CA ARG A 134 -37.38 10.84 18.82
C ARG A 134 -36.47 10.69 20.04
N ILE A 135 -35.49 9.79 19.99
CA ILE A 135 -34.52 9.59 21.07
C ILE A 135 -33.71 10.88 21.29
N GLU A 136 -33.23 11.50 20.22
CA GLU A 136 -32.46 12.75 20.27
C GLU A 136 -33.29 13.90 20.84
N TYR A 137 -34.54 14.06 20.39
CA TYR A 137 -35.47 15.07 20.90
C TYR A 137 -35.69 14.91 22.40
N VAL A 138 -36.03 13.70 22.86
CA VAL A 138 -36.32 13.44 24.27
C VAL A 138 -35.08 13.60 25.15
N SER A 139 -33.92 13.14 24.67
CA SER A 139 -32.63 13.27 25.39
C SER A 139 -32.19 14.73 25.52
N SER A 140 -32.47 15.56 24.52
CA SER A 140 -32.09 16.98 24.51
C SER A 140 -33.05 17.86 25.31
N HIS A 141 -34.36 17.63 25.19
CA HIS A 141 -35.39 18.48 25.82
C HIS A 141 -35.75 18.06 27.25
N PHE A 142 -35.55 16.78 27.59
CA PHE A 142 -35.92 16.25 28.91
C PHE A 142 -34.77 15.46 29.57
N PRO A 143 -33.53 16.01 29.64
CA PRO A 143 -32.35 15.26 30.05
C PRO A 143 -32.48 14.63 31.45
N GLN A 144 -33.19 15.29 32.37
CA GLN A 144 -33.40 14.81 33.75
C GLN A 144 -34.45 13.69 33.87
N ARG A 145 -35.10 13.31 32.76
CA ARG A 145 -36.17 12.29 32.72
C ARG A 145 -35.83 11.14 31.76
N VAL A 146 -34.60 11.09 31.25
CA VAL A 146 -34.14 10.01 30.37
C VAL A 146 -33.27 9.04 31.15
N PHE A 147 -33.68 7.77 31.16
CA PHE A 147 -32.89 6.65 31.66
C PHE A 147 -32.53 5.74 30.48
N ALA A 148 -31.24 5.45 30.31
CA ALA A 148 -30.77 4.51 29.30
C ALA A 148 -30.28 3.23 29.98
N PHE A 149 -30.90 2.10 29.62
CA PHE A 149 -30.48 0.77 30.05
C PHE A 149 -29.95 0.01 28.84
N ASP A 150 -28.77 -0.60 28.99
CA ASP A 150 -28.21 -1.53 28.02
C ASP A 150 -27.91 -2.84 28.73
N GLU A 151 -28.49 -3.93 28.24
CA GLU A 151 -28.20 -5.25 28.77
C GLU A 151 -26.89 -5.76 28.17
N PHE A 152 -25.95 -6.11 29.05
CA PHE A 152 -24.76 -6.79 28.61
C PHE A 152 -25.14 -8.21 28.15
N GLY A 153 -25.28 -8.39 26.85
CA GLY A 153 -25.52 -9.70 26.26
C GLY A 153 -24.43 -10.73 26.63
N PRO A 154 -24.68 -12.04 26.41
CA PRO A 154 -23.76 -13.10 26.80
C PRO A 154 -22.33 -12.85 26.27
N LEU A 155 -21.32 -13.24 27.06
CA LEU A 155 -19.91 -13.13 26.66
C LEU A 155 -19.62 -14.02 25.44
N VAL A 156 -19.74 -13.44 24.25
CA VAL A 156 -19.35 -14.09 22.99
C VAL A 156 -17.93 -13.68 22.61
N ILE A 157 -17.15 -14.64 22.10
CA ILE A 157 -15.85 -14.36 21.49
C ILE A 157 -16.10 -13.49 20.25
N ARG A 158 -15.76 -12.21 20.36
CA ARG A 158 -15.85 -11.27 19.24
C ARG A 158 -14.55 -11.30 18.43
N PRO A 159 -14.61 -11.47 17.10
CA PRO A 159 -13.46 -11.23 16.25
C PRO A 159 -12.92 -9.83 16.48
N GLN A 160 -11.65 -9.74 16.89
CA GLN A 160 -10.99 -8.45 16.98
C GLN A 160 -10.72 -7.90 15.59
N ALA A 161 -11.14 -6.66 15.36
CA ALA A 161 -10.93 -5.98 14.09
C ALA A 161 -9.42 -5.86 13.81
N GLY A 162 -8.97 -6.47 12.72
CA GLY A 162 -7.56 -6.45 12.32
C GLY A 162 -7.14 -5.13 11.68
N THR A 163 -5.91 -5.09 11.17
CA THR A 163 -5.39 -3.98 10.36
C THR A 163 -5.02 -4.48 8.97
N GLY A 164 -5.05 -3.60 7.98
CA GLY A 164 -4.70 -3.95 6.60
C GLY A 164 -4.52 -2.73 5.71
N TRP A 165 -4.01 -2.97 4.51
CA TRP A 165 -3.91 -1.95 3.47
C TRP A 165 -5.28 -1.76 2.82
N ALA A 166 -5.71 -0.51 2.71
CA ALA A 166 -6.96 -0.11 2.10
C ALA A 166 -6.85 1.32 1.53
N PRO A 167 -7.72 1.72 0.60
CA PRO A 167 -7.77 3.10 0.12
C PRO A 167 -7.96 4.06 1.29
N GLU A 168 -7.20 5.15 1.29
CA GLU A 168 -7.17 6.15 2.33
C GLU A 168 -8.59 6.69 2.62
N GLY A 169 -8.95 6.78 3.90
CA GLY A 169 -10.30 7.20 4.33
C GLY A 169 -11.37 6.11 4.21
N HIS A 170 -11.08 5.00 3.52
CA HIS A 170 -11.99 3.87 3.32
C HIS A 170 -11.45 2.59 3.98
N PRO A 171 -11.35 2.54 5.31
CA PRO A 171 -10.95 1.32 6.00
C PRO A 171 -11.99 0.23 5.74
N ARG A 172 -11.52 -1.01 5.70
CA ARG A 172 -12.42 -2.17 5.62
C ARG A 172 -13.39 -2.16 6.80
N ARG A 173 -14.64 -2.51 6.51
CA ARG A 173 -15.71 -2.60 7.52
C ARG A 173 -16.08 -4.05 7.79
N LEU A 174 -16.35 -4.36 9.06
CA LEU A 174 -16.95 -5.63 9.48
C LEU A 174 -18.23 -5.32 10.25
N PRO A 175 -19.29 -6.13 10.10
CA PRO A 175 -20.45 -6.02 10.98
C PRO A 175 -20.03 -6.18 12.43
N ALA A 176 -20.47 -5.26 13.29
CA ALA A 176 -20.28 -5.37 14.74
C ALA A 176 -21.17 -6.46 15.34
N ASN A 177 -22.31 -6.71 14.69
CA ASN A 177 -23.23 -7.78 15.02
C ASN A 177 -22.85 -8.99 14.17
N TYR A 178 -22.34 -10.02 14.83
CA TYR A 178 -22.03 -11.28 14.17
C TYR A 178 -23.28 -12.15 14.21
N PRO A 179 -23.84 -12.59 13.06
CA PRO A 179 -24.88 -13.60 13.09
C PRO A 179 -24.31 -14.81 13.82
N GLN A 180 -25.05 -15.31 14.81
CA GLN A 180 -24.75 -16.58 15.47
C GLN A 180 -24.90 -17.69 14.42
N ALA A 181 -23.86 -17.89 13.61
CA ALA A 181 -23.78 -19.06 12.76
C ALA A 181 -23.65 -20.26 13.71
N ALA A 182 -24.67 -21.11 13.72
CA ALA A 182 -24.66 -22.42 14.37
C ALA A 182 -23.28 -23.07 14.17
N ARG A 183 -22.69 -23.54 15.27
CA ARG A 183 -21.43 -24.31 15.34
C ARG A 183 -21.08 -24.94 13.99
N ARG A 184 -20.09 -24.39 13.27
CA ARG A 184 -19.48 -25.12 12.16
C ARG A 184 -18.96 -26.44 12.74
N PRO A 185 -19.32 -27.61 12.20
CA PRO A 185 -18.81 -28.87 12.71
C PRO A 185 -17.28 -28.84 12.64
N ALA A 186 -16.64 -29.24 13.75
CA ALA A 186 -15.20 -29.30 13.87
C ALA A 186 -14.63 -30.12 12.70
N VAL A 187 -13.73 -29.51 11.93
CA VAL A 187 -12.94 -30.24 10.93
C VAL A 187 -12.05 -31.22 11.69
N PRO A 188 -12.11 -32.55 11.42
CA PRO A 188 -11.29 -33.50 12.15
C PRO A 188 -9.82 -33.20 11.90
N ARG A 189 -9.09 -32.99 12.98
CA ARG A 189 -7.64 -32.80 12.99
C ARG A 189 -7.01 -34.12 12.55
N LEU A 190 -6.70 -34.27 11.27
CA LEU A 190 -5.91 -35.39 10.76
C LEU A 190 -4.54 -35.38 11.46
N LEU A 191 -4.41 -36.24 12.46
CA LEU A 191 -3.17 -36.57 13.14
C LEU A 191 -2.22 -37.19 12.10
N GLN A 192 -1.19 -36.43 11.74
CA GLN A 192 -0.06 -36.97 11.00
C GLN A 192 0.59 -38.08 11.85
N ARG A 193 0.39 -39.34 11.44
CA ARG A 193 1.16 -40.48 11.92
C ARG A 193 2.64 -40.24 11.60
N ARG A 194 3.44 -39.89 12.62
CA ARG A 194 4.90 -40.00 12.58
C ARG A 194 5.24 -41.48 12.37
N ARG A 195 5.82 -41.82 11.22
CA ARG A 195 6.59 -43.06 11.06
C ARG A 195 7.82 -42.96 11.97
N ARG A 196 7.84 -43.72 13.06
CA ARG A 196 9.08 -44.07 13.76
C ARG A 196 9.64 -45.32 13.10
N SER A 197 10.74 -45.14 12.40
CA SER A 197 11.67 -46.20 12.02
C SER A 197 12.30 -46.79 13.28
N THR A 198 12.13 -48.09 13.50
CA THR A 198 12.99 -48.88 14.38
C THR A 198 13.63 -49.99 13.54
N LEU A 199 14.93 -49.82 13.33
CA LEU A 199 15.88 -50.90 13.03
C LEU A 199 15.75 -51.99 14.10
N GLY A 200 15.91 -53.26 13.71
CA GLY A 200 16.54 -54.25 14.59
C GLY A 200 15.98 -55.67 14.60
N ARG A 201 16.59 -56.49 13.72
CA ARG A 201 17.20 -57.81 14.01
C ARG A 201 16.35 -59.07 14.35
N ARG A 202 16.79 -60.14 13.66
CA ARG A 202 16.96 -61.57 14.06
C ARG A 202 15.71 -62.45 13.99
N ALA A 203 15.66 -63.44 13.10
CA ALA A 203 16.42 -64.71 13.06
C ALA A 203 15.90 -65.72 14.08
N ALA A 204 15.29 -66.80 13.60
CA ALA A 204 15.58 -68.20 13.92
C ALA A 204 14.41 -69.11 13.49
N SER A 205 14.80 -70.20 12.82
CA SER A 205 14.14 -71.50 12.70
C SER A 205 12.95 -71.65 11.77
#